data_AF-A0A9D6UE43-F1
#
_entry.id   AF-A0A9D6UE43-F1
#
_cell.length_a   1.000
_cell.length_b   1.000
_cell.length_c   1.000
_cell.angle_alpha   90.00
_cell.angle_beta   90.00
_cell.angle_gamma   90.00
#
_symmetry.space_group_name_H-M   'P 1'
#
loop_
_entity.id
_entity.type
_entity.pdbx_description
1 polymer ?
#
loop_
_entity_poly.entity_id
_entity_poly.type
_entity_poly.pdbx_seq_one_letter_code
_entity_poly.pdbx_strand_id
1 'polypeptide(L)'
;MTSHDFRPSADRSDRALLAYVQQELSAPAEAIAGYAEILLDEAVRNGHGEFRDDLEKIHAASRSLIDFIASLVSRSRAPTRAPSEDSEDYRRDLRHNLRTPINAIKGYGEMLREDAAGIDDAQALVSDLNRLLEEASRLL
;
A
#
# COMPACT_ATOMS: atom_id res chain seq x y z
N MET A 1 -44.12 11.17 19.10
CA MET A 1 -43.07 11.48 18.11
C MET A 1 -41.80 10.78 18.55
N THR A 2 -41.54 9.61 17.99
CA THR A 2 -40.32 8.83 18.21
C THR A 2 -39.16 9.56 17.55
N SER A 3 -38.32 10.21 18.34
CA SER A 3 -36.97 10.63 17.93
C SER A 3 -36.15 9.37 17.72
N HIS A 4 -36.21 8.81 16.52
CA HIS A 4 -35.27 7.80 16.08
C HIS A 4 -34.01 8.56 15.68
N ASP A 5 -33.13 8.80 16.67
CA ASP A 5 -31.78 9.29 16.43
C ASP A 5 -31.03 8.21 15.64
N PHE A 6 -31.16 8.25 14.32
CA PHE A 6 -30.51 7.32 13.40
C PHE A 6 -29.06 7.74 13.24
N ARG A 7 -28.27 7.60 14.30
CA ARG A 7 -26.83 7.49 14.13
C ARG A 7 -26.60 6.24 13.28
N PRO A 8 -26.08 6.34 12.04
CA PRO A 8 -25.63 5.14 11.35
C PRO A 8 -24.69 4.41 12.30
N SER A 9 -25.05 3.19 12.68
CA SER A 9 -24.26 2.38 13.59
C SER A 9 -22.83 2.29 13.06
N ALA A 10 -21.84 2.45 13.93
CA ALA A 10 -20.43 2.60 13.54
C ALA A 10 -19.94 1.47 12.60
N ASP A 11 -20.54 0.28 12.69
CA ASP A 11 -20.39 -0.84 11.76
C ASP A 11 -20.67 -0.51 10.28
N ARG A 12 -21.74 0.26 9.99
CA ARG A 12 -22.07 0.67 8.61
C ARG A 12 -21.02 1.64 8.06
N SER A 13 -20.57 2.58 8.90
CA SER A 13 -19.55 3.56 8.54
C SER A 13 -18.18 2.90 8.32
N ASP A 14 -17.82 1.93 9.16
CA ASP A 14 -16.59 1.15 9.01
C ASP A 14 -16.62 0.28 7.76
N ARG A 15 -17.76 -0.39 7.46
CA ARG A 15 -17.92 -1.16 6.21
C ARG A 15 -17.78 -0.30 4.96
N ALA A 16 -18.35 0.91 4.95
CA ALA A 16 -18.20 1.84 3.85
C ALA A 16 -16.75 2.31 3.69
N LEU A 17 -16.06 2.60 4.81
CA LEU A 17 -14.64 2.93 4.79
C LEU A 17 -13.80 1.79 4.21
N LEU A 18 -14.03 0.54 4.62
CA LEU A 18 -13.26 -0.61 4.12
C LEU A 18 -13.47 -0.83 2.62
N ALA A 19 -14.70 -0.67 2.13
CA ALA A 19 -15.00 -0.75 0.71
C ALA A 19 -14.29 0.37 -0.08
N TYR A 20 -14.29 1.60 0.45
CA TYR A 20 -13.56 2.72 -0.13
C TYR A 20 -12.06 2.47 -0.18
N VAL A 21 -11.44 2.10 0.95
CA VAL A 21 -10.01 1.74 1.02
C VAL A 21 -9.65 0.65 0.02
N GLN A 22 -10.48 -0.40 -0.09
CA GLN A 22 -10.27 -1.45 -1.07
C GLN A 22 -10.28 -0.88 -2.50
N GLN A 23 -11.32 -0.15 -2.87
CA GLN A 23 -11.48 0.36 -4.25
C GLN A 23 -10.34 1.29 -4.65
N GLU A 24 -9.93 2.19 -3.76
CA GLU A 24 -8.93 3.20 -4.06
C GLU A 24 -7.50 2.65 -4.01
N LEU A 25 -7.20 1.73 -3.09
CA LEU A 25 -5.81 1.30 -2.86
C LEU A 25 -5.40 0.02 -3.60
N SER A 26 -6.36 -0.81 -4.08
CA SER A 26 -6.01 -2.09 -4.72
C SER A 26 -5.23 -1.89 -6.01
N ALA A 27 -5.74 -1.06 -6.93
CA ALA A 27 -5.09 -0.81 -8.21
C ALA A 27 -3.67 -0.21 -8.08
N PRO A 28 -3.44 0.86 -7.29
CA PRO A 28 -2.09 1.39 -7.11
C PRO A 28 -1.16 0.39 -6.41
N ALA A 29 -1.63 -0.39 -5.43
CA ALA A 29 -0.80 -1.41 -4.78
C ALA A 29 -0.36 -2.51 -5.76
N GLU A 30 -1.27 -2.99 -6.62
CA GLU A 30 -0.97 -3.95 -7.68
C GLU A 30 0.01 -3.38 -8.71
N ALA A 31 -0.16 -2.12 -9.10
CA ALA A 31 0.75 -1.43 -10.03
C ALA A 31 2.18 -1.34 -9.48
N ILE A 32 2.33 -0.94 -8.21
CA ILE A 32 3.64 -0.87 -7.54
C ILE A 32 4.30 -2.25 -7.48
N ALA A 33 3.54 -3.30 -7.14
CA ALA A 33 4.05 -4.66 -7.13
C ALA A 33 4.56 -5.09 -8.53
N GLY A 34 3.78 -4.80 -9.58
CA GLY A 34 4.18 -5.08 -10.96
C GLY A 34 5.43 -4.30 -11.40
N TYR A 35 5.52 -3.00 -11.06
CA TYR A 35 6.72 -2.20 -11.33
C TYR A 35 7.95 -2.76 -10.60
N ALA A 36 7.82 -3.14 -9.33
CA ALA A 36 8.92 -3.72 -8.58
C ALA A 36 9.40 -5.06 -9.20
N GLU A 37 8.49 -5.89 -9.72
CA GLU A 37 8.87 -7.12 -10.44
C GLU A 37 9.66 -6.84 -11.72
N ILE A 38 9.21 -5.86 -12.52
CA ILE A 38 9.91 -5.45 -13.75
C ILE A 38 11.30 -4.90 -13.41
N LEU A 39 11.38 -4.03 -12.40
CA LEU A 39 12.64 -3.43 -11.95
C LEU A 39 13.63 -4.47 -11.43
N LEU A 40 13.17 -5.50 -10.71
CA LEU A 40 14.01 -6.62 -10.27
C LEU A 40 14.64 -7.36 -11.45
N ASP A 41 13.83 -7.66 -12.47
CA ASP A 41 14.29 -8.32 -13.69
C ASP A 41 15.30 -7.46 -14.47
N GLU A 42 15.02 -6.16 -14.59
CA GLU A 42 15.86 -5.22 -15.32
C GLU A 42 17.18 -4.92 -14.60
N ALA A 43 17.15 -4.75 -13.28
CA ALA A 43 18.35 -4.54 -12.47
C ALA A 43 19.36 -5.67 -12.68
N VAL A 44 18.89 -6.93 -12.66
CA VAL A 44 19.76 -8.09 -12.92
C VAL A 44 20.28 -8.10 -14.35
N ARG A 45 19.44 -7.83 -15.35
CA ARG A 45 19.84 -7.85 -16.77
C ARG A 45 20.84 -6.76 -17.14
N ASN A 46 20.72 -5.60 -16.49
CA ASN A 46 21.55 -4.42 -16.77
C ASN A 46 22.80 -4.35 -15.87
N GLY A 47 23.02 -5.34 -15.00
CA GLY A 47 24.20 -5.39 -14.14
C GLY A 47 24.09 -4.60 -12.83
N HIS A 48 22.93 -3.98 -12.56
CA HIS A 48 22.62 -3.20 -11.36
C HIS A 48 22.14 -4.08 -10.20
N GLY A 49 22.82 -5.21 -9.98
CA GLY A 49 22.44 -6.21 -8.98
C GLY A 49 22.48 -5.70 -7.55
N GLU A 50 23.21 -4.61 -7.28
CA GLU A 50 23.28 -3.92 -6.01
C GLU A 50 21.93 -3.41 -5.51
N PHE A 51 20.98 -3.11 -6.41
CA PHE A 51 19.65 -2.62 -6.05
C PHE A 51 18.65 -3.72 -5.75
N ARG A 52 19.03 -4.98 -5.99
CA ARG A 52 18.13 -6.13 -5.86
C ARG A 52 17.50 -6.22 -4.47
N ASP A 53 18.30 -6.11 -3.41
CA ASP A 53 17.83 -6.30 -2.05
C ASP A 53 16.77 -5.26 -1.66
N ASP A 54 16.93 -4.00 -2.08
CA ASP A 54 15.95 -2.95 -1.79
C ASP A 54 14.71 -3.05 -2.68
N LEU A 55 14.86 -3.47 -3.94
CA LEU A 55 13.73 -3.76 -4.82
C LEU A 55 12.90 -4.94 -4.29
N GLU A 56 13.53 -5.98 -3.73
CA GLU A 56 12.84 -7.09 -3.06
C GLU A 56 12.07 -6.61 -1.83
N LYS A 57 12.61 -5.64 -1.06
CA LYS A 57 11.89 -5.04 0.07
C LYS A 57 10.66 -4.24 -0.39
N ILE A 58 10.77 -3.46 -1.48
CA ILE A 58 9.62 -2.75 -2.08
C ILE A 58 8.55 -3.74 -2.52
N HIS A 59 8.95 -4.81 -3.19
CA HIS A 59 8.05 -5.85 -3.68
C HIS A 59 7.34 -6.57 -2.54
N ALA A 60 8.08 -6.97 -1.50
CA ALA A 60 7.52 -7.61 -0.31
C ALA A 60 6.56 -6.68 0.45
N ALA A 61 6.87 -5.39 0.57
CA ALA A 61 5.98 -4.40 1.17
C ALA A 61 4.70 -4.21 0.36
N SER A 62 4.80 -4.18 -0.98
CA SER A 62 3.65 -4.11 -1.89
C SER A 62 2.74 -5.33 -1.76
N ARG A 63 3.32 -6.54 -1.72
CA ARG A 63 2.55 -7.78 -1.50
C ARG A 63 1.85 -7.78 -0.13
N SER A 64 2.56 -7.36 0.91
CA SER A 64 1.99 -7.24 2.26
C SER A 64 0.81 -6.26 2.29
N LEU A 65 0.90 -5.15 1.54
CA LEU A 65 -0.20 -4.19 1.40
C LEU A 65 -1.41 -4.80 0.67
N ILE A 66 -1.19 -5.50 -0.44
CA ILE A 66 -2.24 -6.18 -1.21
C ILE A 66 -2.97 -7.21 -0.33
N ASP A 67 -2.21 -8.06 0.37
CA ASP A 67 -2.76 -9.08 1.27
C ASP A 67 -3.56 -8.44 2.41
N PHE A 68 -3.04 -7.35 2.97
CA PHE A 68 -3.74 -6.59 4.01
C PHE A 68 -5.07 -6.04 3.48
N ILE A 69 -5.07 -5.37 2.32
CA ILE A 69 -6.28 -4.84 1.68
C ILE A 69 -7.30 -5.97 1.42
N ALA A 70 -6.87 -7.11 0.88
CA ALA A 70 -7.74 -8.27 0.66
C ALA A 70 -8.33 -8.82 1.97
N SER A 71 -7.56 -8.82 3.06
CA SER A 71 -8.03 -9.26 4.38
C SER A 71 -9.13 -8.33 4.95
N LEU A 72 -9.08 -7.03 4.65
CA LEU A 72 -10.09 -6.06 5.08
C LEU A 72 -11.46 -6.35 4.48
N VAL A 73 -11.50 -6.75 3.21
CA VAL A 73 -12.73 -7.15 2.50
C VAL A 73 -13.35 -8.37 3.14
N SER A 74 -12.53 -9.34 3.51
CA SER A 74 -12.99 -10.55 4.19
C SER A 74 -13.57 -10.23 5.57
N ARG A 75 -12.95 -9.29 6.30
CA ARG A 75 -13.41 -8.83 7.62
C ARG A 75 -14.71 -8.02 7.55
N SER A 76 -14.91 -7.19 6.52
CA SER A 76 -16.12 -6.37 6.37
C SER A 76 -17.39 -7.21 6.11
N ARG A 77 -17.21 -8.40 5.51
CA ARG A 77 -18.28 -9.37 5.19
C ARG A 77 -18.64 -10.29 6.36
N ALA A 78 -17.86 -10.31 7.44
CA ALA A 78 -18.16 -11.14 8.60
C ALA A 78 -19.49 -10.72 9.25
N PRO A 79 -20.32 -11.67 9.71
CA PRO A 79 -21.71 -11.41 10.08
C PRO A 79 -21.89 -10.58 11.37
N THR A 80 -20.86 -10.34 12.20
CA THR A 80 -20.92 -9.46 13.38
C THR A 80 -19.50 -9.15 13.88
N ARG A 81 -19.12 -7.87 14.01
CA ARG A 81 -18.00 -7.45 14.89
C ARG A 81 -18.52 -7.39 16.32
N ALA A 82 -17.72 -7.81 17.30
CA ALA A 82 -18.11 -7.70 18.70
C ALA A 82 -18.39 -6.21 19.05
N PRO A 83 -19.45 -5.89 19.81
CA PRO A 83 -19.84 -4.51 20.11
C PRO A 83 -18.86 -3.68 20.95
N SER A 84 -17.69 -4.23 21.28
CA SER A 84 -16.74 -3.70 22.26
C SER A 84 -15.43 -3.18 21.66
N GLU A 85 -15.27 -3.21 20.33
CA GLU A 85 -14.14 -2.52 19.69
C GLU A 85 -14.54 -1.07 19.43
N ASP A 86 -13.96 -0.13 20.19
CA ASP A 86 -14.13 1.29 19.92
C ASP A 86 -13.76 1.58 18.44
N SER A 87 -14.72 2.04 17.65
CA SER A 87 -14.50 2.28 16.21
C SER A 87 -13.38 3.28 15.94
N GLU A 88 -13.06 4.15 16.89
CA GLU A 88 -11.90 5.05 16.78
C GLU A 88 -10.56 4.31 16.87
N ASP A 89 -10.42 3.37 17.81
CA ASP A 89 -9.23 2.53 17.94
C ASP A 89 -9.08 1.63 16.72
N TYR A 90 -10.18 1.04 16.24
CA TYR A 90 -10.17 0.26 15.01
C TYR A 90 -9.67 1.07 13.79
N ARG A 91 -10.15 2.31 13.63
CA ARG A 91 -9.73 3.20 12.53
C ARG A 91 -8.29 3.66 12.69
N ARG A 92 -7.83 3.85 13.91
CA ARG A 92 -6.43 4.16 14.23
C ARG A 92 -5.52 3.01 13.83
N ASP A 93 -5.88 1.78 14.18
CA ASP A 93 -5.13 0.57 13.85
C ASP A 93 -5.08 0.34 12.35
N LEU A 94 -6.22 0.50 11.66
CA LEU A 94 -6.29 0.43 10.20
C LEU A 94 -5.30 1.39 9.54
N ARG A 95 -5.32 2.66 9.96
CA ARG A 95 -4.42 3.70 9.43
C ARG A 95 -2.95 3.41 9.73
N HIS A 96 -2.65 2.93 10.94
CA HIS A 96 -1.29 2.54 11.30
C HIS A 96 -0.79 1.40 10.41
N ASN A 97 -1.60 0.36 10.25
CA ASN A 97 -1.24 -0.82 9.47
C ASN A 97 -1.13 -0.54 7.96
N LEU A 98 -1.88 0.42 7.42
CA LEU A 98 -1.69 0.90 6.04
C LEU A 98 -0.38 1.69 5.90
N ARG A 99 -0.05 2.55 6.87
CA ARG A 99 1.13 3.41 6.78
C ARG A 99 2.45 2.64 6.77
N THR A 100 2.55 1.54 7.51
CA THR A 100 3.78 0.76 7.60
C THR A 100 4.29 0.29 6.22
N PRO A 101 3.53 -0.47 5.41
CA PRO A 101 3.99 -0.90 4.10
C PRO A 101 4.12 0.26 3.11
N ILE A 102 3.24 1.27 3.15
CA ILE A 102 3.34 2.43 2.24
C ILE A 102 4.64 3.22 2.50
N ASN A 103 4.96 3.48 3.77
CA ASN A 103 6.19 4.18 4.13
C ASN A 103 7.43 3.36 3.77
N ALA A 104 7.38 2.03 3.87
CA ALA A 104 8.46 1.18 3.41
C ALA A 104 8.67 1.29 1.90
N ILE A 105 7.60 1.20 1.09
CA ILE A 105 7.65 1.36 -0.37
C ILE A 105 8.27 2.71 -0.75
N LYS A 106 7.79 3.80 -0.15
CA LYS A 106 8.30 5.15 -0.43
C LYS A 106 9.76 5.30 0.00
N GLY A 107 10.09 4.88 1.23
CA GLY A 107 11.44 5.03 1.77
C GLY A 107 12.49 4.28 0.96
N TYR A 108 12.25 3.00 0.63
CA TYR A 108 13.16 2.23 -0.20
C TYR A 108 13.21 2.77 -1.63
N GLY A 109 12.08 3.19 -2.21
CA GLY A 109 12.04 3.74 -3.56
C GLY A 109 12.78 5.08 -3.68
N GLU A 110 12.67 5.96 -2.68
CA GLU A 110 13.38 7.25 -2.62
C GLU A 110 14.89 7.03 -2.51
N MET A 111 15.32 6.14 -1.62
CA MET A 111 16.73 5.77 -1.44
C MET A 111 17.32 5.18 -2.72
N LEU A 112 16.65 4.19 -3.33
CA LEU A 112 17.08 3.59 -4.59
C LEU A 112 17.18 4.61 -5.72
N ARG A 113 16.21 5.52 -5.82
CA ARG A 113 16.21 6.55 -6.86
C ARG A 113 17.40 7.50 -6.67
N GLU A 114 17.71 7.88 -5.43
CA GLU A 114 18.86 8.72 -5.11
C GLU A 114 20.19 8.03 -5.45
N ASP A 115 20.33 6.76 -5.09
CA ASP A 115 21.53 5.98 -5.39
C ASP A 115 21.71 5.77 -6.91
N ALA A 116 20.63 5.42 -7.62
CA ALA A 116 20.65 5.21 -9.07
C ALA A 116 20.87 6.52 -9.86
N ALA A 117 20.47 7.68 -9.33
CA ALA A 117 20.67 8.97 -10.01
C ALA A 117 22.15 9.35 -10.17
N GLY A 118 23.05 8.77 -9.38
CA GLY A 118 24.50 8.96 -9.49
C GLY A 118 25.19 8.05 -10.51
N ILE A 119 24.45 7.14 -11.17
CA ILE A 119 25.00 6.13 -12.07
C ILE A 119 24.64 6.48 -13.53
N ASP A 120 25.66 6.60 -14.38
CA ASP A 120 25.55 7.10 -15.75
C ASP A 120 24.71 6.23 -16.69
N ASP A 121 24.48 4.94 -16.40
CA ASP A 121 23.68 4.01 -17.19
C ASP A 121 22.43 3.48 -16.47
N ALA A 122 22.01 4.15 -15.39
CA ALA A 122 20.82 3.79 -14.60
C ALA A 122 19.61 4.73 -14.84
N GLN A 123 19.60 5.59 -15.87
CA GLN A 123 18.49 6.54 -16.06
C GLN A 123 17.15 5.89 -16.34
N ALA A 124 17.14 4.70 -16.98
CA ALA A 124 15.92 3.92 -17.17
C ALA A 124 15.34 3.49 -15.80
N LEU A 125 16.18 2.91 -14.94
CA LEU A 125 15.82 2.54 -13.57
C LEU A 125 15.29 3.75 -12.77
N VAL A 126 15.94 4.91 -12.86
CA VAL A 126 15.47 6.14 -12.21
C VAL A 126 14.09 6.56 -12.71
N SER A 127 13.83 6.48 -14.03
CA SER A 127 12.53 6.78 -14.62
C SER A 127 11.43 5.86 -14.08
N ASP A 128 11.68 4.56 -13.97
CA ASP A 128 10.70 3.60 -13.49
C ASP A 128 10.51 3.66 -11.97
N LEU A 129 11.55 3.96 -11.20
CA LEU A 129 11.44 4.30 -9.78
C LEU A 129 10.58 5.56 -9.56
N ASN A 130 10.67 6.57 -10.43
CA ASN A 130 9.79 7.73 -10.36
C ASN A 130 8.31 7.36 -10.57
N ARG A 131 8.00 6.51 -11.56
CA ARG A 131 6.63 6.01 -11.77
C ARG A 131 6.11 5.23 -10.56
N LEU A 132 6.95 4.38 -9.98
CA LEU A 132 6.62 3.64 -8.76
C LEU A 132 6.30 4.59 -7.59
N LEU A 133 7.13 5.62 -7.38
CA LEU A 133 6.94 6.62 -6.33
C LEU A 133 5.71 7.51 -6.55
N GLU A 134 5.36 7.80 -7.81
CA GLU A 134 4.12 8.49 -8.16
C GLU A 134 2.89 7.66 -7.75
N GLU A 135 2.88 6.35 -8.04
CA GLU A 135 1.80 5.46 -7.58
C GLU A 135 1.76 5.35 -6.05
N ALA A 136 2.93 5.21 -5.40
CA ALA A 136 3.02 5.13 -3.94
C ALA A 136 2.53 6.42 -3.25
N SER A 137 2.67 7.57 -3.91
CA SER A 137 2.17 8.85 -3.41
C SER A 137 0.66 9.01 -3.51
N ARG A 138 -0.04 8.18 -4.31
CA ARG A 138 -1.52 8.15 -4.35
C ARG A 138 -2.13 7.39 -3.18
N LEU A 139 -1.32 6.66 -2.41
CA LEU A 139 -1.76 5.86 -1.28
C LEU A 139 -1.90 6.65 0.04
N LEU A 140 -1.49 7.92 0.09
CA LEU A 140 -1.49 8.81 1.27
C LEU A 140 -1.94 10.24 0.93
#